data_AF-A0AAU9KER9-F1
#
_entry.id   AF-A0AAU9KER9-F1
#
_cell.length_a   1.000
_cell.length_b   1.000
_cell.length_c   1.000
_cell.angle_alpha   90.00
_cell.angle_beta   90.00
_cell.angle_gamma   90.00
#
_symmetry.space_group_name_H-M   'P 1'
#
loop_
_entity.id
_entity.type
_entity.pdbx_description
1 polymer ?
#
loop_
_entity_poly.entity_id
_entity_poly.type
_entity_poly.pdbx_seq_one_letter_code
_entity_poly.pdbx_strand_id
1 'polypeptide(L)'
;MIDFVIRFGPWIAFILVMIWIVSTNLYPRYQNYRRNQQLLDEIDDKYENLRKMRADLIYHIDWAIDRGETRQARELETELERIDKELEELRDRYHAIEKGKGSSNKII
;
A
#
# COMPACT_ATOMS: atom_id res chain seq x y z
N MET A 1 -4.78 -23.04 -51.04
CA MET A 1 -4.93 -23.22 -49.57
C MET A 1 -3.57 -23.27 -48.87
N ILE A 2 -2.55 -23.90 -49.48
CA ILE A 2 -1.17 -23.99 -48.95
C ILE A 2 -0.44 -22.63 -48.97
N ASP A 3 -0.67 -21.79 -49.99
CA ASP A 3 0.00 -20.48 -50.14
C ASP A 3 -0.35 -19.48 -49.03
N PHE A 4 -1.55 -19.60 -48.46
CA PHE A 4 -1.98 -18.77 -47.33
C PHE A 4 -1.17 -19.09 -46.07
N VAL A 5 -0.96 -20.38 -45.79
CA VAL A 5 -0.22 -20.84 -44.61
C VAL A 5 1.27 -20.48 -44.72
N ILE A 6 1.87 -20.58 -45.91
CA ILE A 6 3.28 -20.22 -46.12
C ILE A 6 3.49 -18.71 -46.01
N ARG A 7 2.55 -17.90 -46.50
CA ARG A 7 2.66 -16.43 -46.46
C ARG A 7 2.37 -15.83 -45.08
N PHE A 8 1.44 -16.40 -44.33
CA PHE A 8 1.03 -15.87 -43.02
C PHE A 8 1.58 -16.64 -41.82
N GLY A 9 2.06 -17.87 -41.99
CA GLY A 9 2.67 -18.68 -40.94
C GLY A 9 3.80 -18.00 -40.16
N PRO A 10 4.76 -17.31 -40.81
CA PRO A 10 5.83 -16.59 -40.11
C PRO A 10 5.29 -15.44 -39.25
N TRP A 11 4.27 -14.74 -39.73
CA TRP A 11 3.62 -13.65 -38.99
C TRP A 11 2.85 -14.17 -37.78
N ILE A 12 2.13 -15.28 -37.93
CA ILE A 12 1.43 -15.93 -36.81
C ILE A 12 2.43 -16.40 -35.76
N ALA A 13 3.54 -17.03 -36.16
CA ALA A 13 4.60 -17.44 -35.24
C ALA A 13 5.23 -16.23 -34.53
N PHE A 14 5.47 -15.13 -35.24
CA PHE A 14 6.02 -13.90 -34.66
C PHE A 14 5.06 -13.28 -33.62
N ILE A 15 3.76 -13.25 -33.90
CA ILE A 15 2.73 -12.79 -32.96
C ILE A 15 2.69 -13.68 -31.72
N LEU A 16 2.74 -15.01 -31.89
CA LEU A 16 2.76 -15.94 -30.75
C LEU A 16 4.00 -15.77 -29.88
N VAL A 17 5.17 -15.55 -30.48
CA VAL A 17 6.42 -15.26 -29.75
C VAL A 17 6.33 -13.94 -29.00
N MET A 18 5.78 -12.88 -29.61
CA MET A 18 5.51 -11.61 -28.94
C MET A 18 4.58 -11.76 -27.74
N ILE A 19 3.46 -12.48 -27.91
CA ILE A 19 2.52 -12.77 -26.82
C ILE A 19 3.20 -13.56 -25.70
N TRP A 20 4.05 -14.54 -26.04
CA TRP A 20 4.78 -15.33 -25.05
C TRP A 20 5.78 -14.49 -24.25
N ILE A 21 6.53 -13.60 -24.89
CA ILE A 21 7.47 -12.69 -24.22
C ILE A 21 6.73 -11.74 -23.27
N VAL A 22 5.61 -11.15 -23.73
CA VAL A 22 4.80 -10.24 -22.92
C VAL A 22 4.18 -10.98 -21.73
N SER A 23 3.64 -12.17 -21.96
CA SER A 23 3.00 -12.99 -20.92
C SER A 23 3.99 -13.44 -19.85
N THR A 24 5.21 -13.79 -20.22
CA THR A 24 6.22 -14.27 -19.27
C THR A 24 6.90 -13.15 -18.48
N ASN A 25 7.15 -11.98 -19.09
CA ASN A 25 7.94 -10.92 -18.44
C ASN A 25 7.13 -9.73 -17.92
N LEU A 26 6.11 -9.27 -18.65
CA LEU A 26 5.35 -8.09 -18.25
C LEU A 26 4.25 -8.42 -17.24
N TYR A 27 3.56 -9.54 -17.41
CA TYR A 27 2.46 -9.93 -16.54
C TYR A 27 2.84 -10.03 -15.04
N PRO A 28 3.90 -10.75 -14.63
CA PRO A 28 4.25 -10.85 -13.21
C PRO A 28 4.71 -9.51 -12.61
N ARG A 29 5.39 -8.66 -13.41
CA ARG A 29 5.82 -7.32 -12.97
C ARG A 29 4.63 -6.40 -12.72
N TYR A 30 3.67 -6.42 -13.64
CA TYR A 30 2.45 -5.64 -13.49
C TYR A 30 1.63 -6.09 -12.28
N GLN A 31 1.51 -7.40 -12.06
CA GLN A 31 0.79 -7.93 -10.91
C GLN A 31 1.43 -7.53 -9.58
N ASN A 32 2.77 -7.60 -9.47
CA ASN A 32 3.48 -7.13 -8.27
C ASN A 32 3.34 -5.62 -8.07
N TYR A 33 3.44 -4.84 -9.14
CA TYR A 33 3.23 -3.39 -9.07
C TYR A 33 1.83 -3.05 -8.56
N ARG A 34 0.79 -3.70 -9.11
CA ARG A 34 -0.60 -3.47 -8.69
C ARG A 34 -0.84 -3.86 -7.23
N ARG A 35 -0.25 -4.98 -6.77
CA ARG A 35 -0.32 -5.39 -5.36
C ARG A 35 0.35 -4.38 -4.43
N ASN A 36 1.53 -3.88 -4.80
CA ASN A 36 2.21 -2.87 -4.01
C ASN A 36 1.40 -1.57 -3.95
N GLN A 37 0.80 -1.14 -5.06
CA GLN A 37 -0.08 0.03 -5.06
C GLN A 37 -1.28 -0.15 -4.12
N GLN A 38 -1.94 -1.31 -4.16
CA GLN A 38 -3.05 -1.59 -3.23
C GLN A 38 -2.63 -1.53 -1.75
N LEU A 39 -1.42 -2.00 -1.42
CA LEU A 39 -0.90 -1.92 -0.06
C LEU A 39 -0.54 -0.49 0.34
N LEU A 40 -0.05 0.33 -0.61
CA LEU A 40 0.24 1.74 -0.37
C LEU A 40 -1.06 2.54 -0.17
N ASP A 41 -2.10 2.25 -0.95
CA ASP A 41 -3.43 2.86 -0.80
C ASP A 41 -4.03 2.51 0.58
N GLU A 42 -3.95 1.25 1.02
CA GLU A 42 -4.43 0.83 2.34
C GLU A 42 -3.67 1.54 3.48
N ILE A 43 -2.37 1.75 3.30
CA ILE A 43 -1.55 2.53 4.23
C ILE A 43 -1.99 3.99 4.24
N ASP A 44 -2.21 4.62 3.09
CA ASP A 44 -2.61 6.02 3.02
C ASP A 44 -3.98 6.25 3.69
N ASP A 45 -4.94 5.37 3.42
CA ASP A 45 -6.27 5.38 4.05
C ASP A 45 -6.16 5.27 5.59
N LYS A 46 -5.31 4.35 6.08
CA LYS A 46 -5.10 4.18 7.51
C LYS A 46 -4.37 5.38 8.13
N TYR A 47 -3.40 5.95 7.42
CA TYR A 47 -2.66 7.14 7.84
C TYR A 47 -3.62 8.32 8.03
N GLU A 48 -4.44 8.61 7.03
CA GLU A 48 -5.37 9.74 7.06
C GLU A 48 -6.41 9.58 8.18
N ASN A 49 -6.87 8.35 8.44
CA ASN A 49 -7.77 8.09 9.55
C ASN A 49 -7.09 8.36 10.91
N LEU A 50 -5.91 7.79 11.14
CA LEU A 50 -5.14 7.99 12.37
C LEU A 50 -4.77 9.46 12.57
N ARG A 51 -4.39 10.17 11.51
CA ARG A 51 -4.08 11.60 11.52
C ARG A 51 -5.27 12.45 11.96
N LYS A 52 -6.48 12.12 11.49
CA LYS A 52 -7.73 12.80 11.90
C LYS A 52 -8.04 12.52 13.36
N MET A 53 -7.98 11.26 13.79
CA MET A 53 -8.18 10.88 15.20
C MET A 53 -7.17 11.57 16.12
N ARG A 54 -5.90 11.66 15.70
CA ARG A 54 -4.85 12.38 16.44
C ARG A 54 -5.20 13.84 16.66
N ALA A 55 -5.64 14.53 15.61
CA ALA A 55 -6.02 15.94 15.70
C ALA A 55 -7.22 16.16 16.64
N ASP A 56 -8.19 15.24 16.58
CA ASP A 56 -9.37 15.26 17.46
C ASP A 56 -9.01 15.02 18.93
N LEU A 57 -8.13 14.05 19.22
CA LEU A 57 -7.64 13.78 20.57
C LEU A 57 -6.89 14.97 21.15
N ILE A 58 -6.00 15.62 20.37
CA ILE A 58 -5.27 16.81 20.82
C ILE A 58 -6.25 17.90 21.23
N TYR A 59 -7.27 18.15 20.40
CA TYR A 59 -8.31 19.12 20.72
C TYR A 59 -9.05 18.76 22.04
N HIS A 60 -9.40 17.48 22.22
CA HIS A 60 -10.08 17.03 23.44
C HIS A 60 -9.20 17.06 24.69
N ILE A 61 -7.91 16.81 24.56
CA ILE A 61 -6.92 16.92 25.63
C ILE A 61 -6.82 18.38 26.08
N ASP A 62 -6.59 19.31 25.14
CA ASP A 62 -6.49 20.74 25.43
C ASP A 62 -7.75 21.24 26.15
N TRP A 63 -8.93 20.84 25.65
CA TRP A 63 -10.21 21.18 26.27
C TRP A 63 -10.38 20.59 27.68
N ALA A 64 -9.95 19.35 27.92
CA ALA A 64 -10.00 18.74 29.24
C ALA A 64 -9.05 19.43 30.24
N ILE A 65 -7.87 19.83 29.79
CA ILE A 65 -6.90 20.60 30.58
C ILE A 65 -7.46 21.95 30.97
N ASP A 66 -8.06 22.69 30.02
CA ASP A 66 -8.67 24.00 30.26
C ASP A 66 -9.81 23.93 31.30
N ARG A 67 -10.53 22.80 31.36
CA ARG A 67 -11.59 22.56 32.37
C ARG A 67 -11.07 22.02 33.70
N GLY A 68 -9.76 21.79 33.83
CA GLY A 68 -9.14 21.20 35.02
C GLY A 68 -9.40 19.69 35.18
N GLU A 69 -9.91 19.02 34.15
CA GLU A 69 -10.23 17.59 34.15
C GLU A 69 -8.99 16.73 33.83
N THR A 70 -7.97 16.84 34.69
CA THR A 70 -6.64 16.23 34.52
C THR A 70 -6.66 14.71 34.34
N ARG A 71 -7.63 14.00 34.95
CA ARG A 71 -7.78 12.55 34.78
C ARG A 71 -8.20 12.19 33.36
N GLN A 72 -9.19 12.90 32.81
CA GLN A 72 -9.69 12.64 31.46
C GLN A 72 -8.63 13.01 30.42
N ALA A 73 -7.90 14.11 30.64
CA ALA A 73 -6.76 14.47 29.79
C ALA A 73 -5.71 13.34 29.72
N ARG A 74 -5.34 12.74 30.87
CA ARG A 74 -4.36 11.65 30.92
C ARG A 74 -4.83 10.36 30.23
N GLU A 75 -6.13 10.05 30.32
CA GLU A 75 -6.72 8.91 29.61
C GLU A 75 -6.64 9.13 28.08
N LEU A 76 -6.89 10.36 27.62
CA LEU A 76 -6.76 10.74 26.20
C LEU A 76 -5.31 10.80 25.72
N GLU A 77 -4.36 11.24 26.56
CA GLU A 77 -2.92 11.23 26.26
C GLU A 77 -2.41 9.80 26.00
N THR A 78 -2.89 8.82 26.78
CA THR A 78 -2.52 7.41 26.58
C THR A 78 -2.98 6.91 25.21
N GLU A 79 -4.17 7.31 24.79
CA GLU A 79 -4.72 6.98 23.47
C GLU A 79 -3.96 7.71 22.35
N LEU A 80 -3.55 8.96 22.59
CA LEU A 80 -2.72 9.73 21.65
C LEU A 80 -1.36 9.06 21.43
N GLU A 81 -0.70 8.60 22.50
CA GLU A 81 0.56 7.86 22.41
C GLU A 81 0.40 6.56 21.60
N ARG A 82 -0.72 5.84 21.79
CA ARG A 82 -1.05 4.64 21.02
C ARG A 82 -1.15 4.95 19.52
N ILE A 83 -1.85 6.03 19.16
CA ILE A 83 -1.99 6.47 17.76
C ILE A 83 -0.65 6.91 17.17
N ASP A 84 0.16 7.64 17.92
CA ASP A 84 1.48 8.09 17.47
C ASP A 84 2.40 6.89 17.16
N LYS A 85 2.35 5.85 18.01
CA LYS A 85 3.06 4.59 17.74
C LYS A 85 2.53 3.89 16.49
N GLU A 86 1.22 3.82 16.29
CA GLU A 86 0.65 3.22 15.08
C GLU A 86 1.05 3.98 13.81
N LEU A 87 1.10 5.32 13.85
CA LEU A 87 1.56 6.15 12.74
C LEU A 87 3.03 5.89 12.40
N GLU A 88 3.87 5.68 13.42
CA GLU A 88 5.27 5.30 13.22
C GLU A 88 5.40 3.92 12.57
N GLU A 89 4.67 2.91 13.06
CA GLU A 89 4.65 1.57 12.45
C GLU A 89 4.17 1.62 10.99
N LEU A 90 3.20 2.49 10.70
CA LEU A 90 2.66 2.67 9.36
C LEU A 90 3.70 3.27 8.40
N ARG A 91 4.46 4.26 8.87
CA ARG A 91 5.58 4.86 8.14
C ARG A 91 6.65 3.82 7.80
N ASP A 92 6.97 2.95 8.76
CA ASP A 92 7.96 1.89 8.54
C ASP A 92 7.47 0.88 7.50
N ARG A 93 6.17 0.52 7.52
CA ARG A 93 5.55 -0.32 6.50
C ARG A 93 5.56 0.33 5.12
N TYR A 94 5.24 1.62 5.03
CA TYR A 94 5.31 2.39 3.78
C TYR A 94 6.72 2.30 3.17
N HIS A 95 7.75 2.62 3.96
CA HIS A 95 9.13 2.55 3.48
C HIS A 95 9.58 1.14 3.11
N ALA A 96 9.04 0.11 3.77
CA ALA A 96 9.31 -1.28 3.39
C ALA A 96 8.70 -1.63 2.02
N ILE A 97 7.48 -1.19 1.74
CA ILE A 97 6.81 -1.43 0.44
C ILE A 97 7.44 -0.61 -0.68
N GLU A 98 7.72 0.67 -0.43
CA GLU A 98 8.36 1.59 -1.38
C GLU A 98 9.73 1.08 -1.83
N LYS A 99 10.53 0.52 -0.91
CA LYS A 99 11.83 -0.10 -1.22
C LYS A 99 11.72 -1.49 -1.86
N GLY A 100 10.51 -1.94 -2.20
CA GLY A 100 10.26 -3.26 -2.80
C GLY A 100 10.42 -4.44 -1.84
N LYS A 101 10.57 -4.20 -0.54
CA LYS A 101 10.72 -5.25 0.49
C LYS A 101 9.38 -5.78 1.01
N GLY A 102 8.30 -5.02 0.84
CA GLY A 102 6.96 -5.37 1.35
C GLY A 102 6.32 -6.61 0.70
N SER A 103 6.60 -6.89 -0.58
CA SER A 103 6.02 -8.05 -1.27
C SER A 103 6.74 -9.37 -0.99
N SER A 104 7.95 -9.34 -0.42
CA SER A 104 8.78 -10.54 -0.23
C SER A 104 8.43 -11.34 1.03
N ASN A 105 7.64 -10.80 1.95
CA ASN A 105 7.40 -11.41 3.27
C ASN A 105 6.12 -12.28 3.35
N LYS A 106 5.55 -12.68 2.20
CA LYS A 106 4.37 -13.57 2.14
C LYS A 106 4.58 -14.85 1.34
N ILE A 107 5.85 -15.20 1.06
CA ILE A 107 6.22 -16.48 0.44
C ILE A 107 7.45 -17.05 1.17
N ILE A 108 7.28 -17.43 2.43
CA ILE A 108 7.86 -18.63 3.06
C ILE A 108 6.82 -19.14 4.05
#